data_AF-A0A2V8WBY6-F1
#
_entry.id   AF-A0A2V8WBY6-F1
#
_cell.length_a   1.000
_cell.length_b   1.000
_cell.length_c   1.000
_cell.angle_alpha   90.00
_cell.angle_beta   90.00
_cell.angle_gamma   90.00
#
_symmetry.space_group_name_H-M   'P 1'
#
loop_
_entity.id
_entity.type
_entity.pdbx_description
1 polymer ?
#
loop_
_entity_poly.entity_id
_entity_poly.type
_entity_poly.pdbx_seq_one_letter_code
_entity_poly.pdbx_strand_id
1 'polypeptide(L)'
;MRQSTYKSLRIAFWFGLSCIWLWAGSKPQAGQTLLLDDFETLDSVKRWEGDIQLSRARSSHGQYSAMVRLEQGRSQISSNKLPQDWRGYDRLLFDIYSDREEVSAITIRIYDAVGGDLGIARANDYYEAHEKIFVQKGWNHIEVNLRPLRADSGARDLSLDRIRRLLISAARAPLPWTIYLDNIRLVAGQEGRETASRTQPQDTVTVVDNGWFTVRQVARPEDVPESLAVTALRKEAQKEFDLLRETVRAAQLQGIETIYQERHLVTAELGLQIRPRLAWFNNDEKKREMFSYIVESCRRGRLELEDKIQGIDRMPEADDTQVGDPLIRPFPPLKGRPAKDSFFLDERNEPMMILSLHSPSQTLQRFFATPLQHIESYTVGGGSRWTIYDSPVYAAFQRWPDTHRVGWDGWCGHLIRDIHSMAGRKKENIVICLESPHTRQAVEEYIQTNIPKFHANPELLYDIEAYELMYICYCERSQRMFHEWLEKKHGTVINANDKWGTAYKSFSEVVAPPVRDSRPLPDTNRALWYDWSRFNQDRFTNYLLWVRSLI
;
A
#
# COMPACT_ATOMS: atom_id res chain seq x y z
N MET A 1 -3.49 -49.81 39.80
CA MET A 1 -4.05 -49.74 41.17
C MET A 1 -4.10 -48.26 41.56
N ARG A 2 -5.31 -47.72 41.86
CA ARG A 2 -5.66 -46.31 42.18
C ARG A 2 -5.36 -45.28 41.07
N GLN A 3 -6.24 -44.96 40.11
CA GLN A 3 -7.56 -44.29 40.19
C GLN A 3 -7.60 -43.03 41.07
N SER A 4 -7.56 -41.86 40.42
CA SER A 4 -8.32 -40.67 40.83
C SER A 4 -8.90 -39.98 39.60
N THR A 5 -10.21 -40.11 39.49
CA THR A 5 -11.17 -39.36 38.67
C THR A 5 -11.28 -37.90 39.12
N TYR A 6 -12.15 -37.14 38.43
CA TYR A 6 -12.64 -35.76 38.66
C TYR A 6 -11.94 -34.69 37.78
N LYS A 7 -12.64 -33.84 37.02
CA LYS A 7 -14.05 -33.78 36.61
C LYS A 7 -14.10 -32.76 35.46
N SER A 8 -14.61 -33.16 34.31
CA SER A 8 -14.99 -32.27 33.22
C SER A 8 -16.20 -31.44 33.68
N LEU A 9 -16.01 -30.15 33.95
CA LEU A 9 -17.08 -29.23 34.32
C LEU A 9 -17.24 -28.15 33.25
N ARG A 10 -18.28 -28.35 32.42
CA ARG A 10 -19.22 -27.34 31.91
C ARG A 10 -18.63 -26.01 31.39
N ILE A 11 -18.16 -26.01 30.14
CA ILE A 11 -18.18 -24.82 29.26
C ILE A 11 -19.32 -25.01 28.23
N ALA A 12 -20.54 -25.19 28.74
CA ALA A 12 -21.75 -25.35 27.91
C ALA A 12 -22.91 -24.46 28.41
N PHE A 13 -22.60 -23.40 29.16
CA PHE A 13 -23.63 -22.50 29.71
C PHE A 13 -23.38 -21.00 29.45
N TRP A 14 -22.39 -20.66 28.62
CA TRP A 14 -22.12 -19.29 28.16
C TRP A 14 -22.28 -19.09 26.64
N PHE A 15 -22.85 -20.07 25.94
CA PHE A 15 -23.22 -19.98 24.51
C PHE A 15 -24.73 -20.01 24.26
N GLY A 16 -25.55 -19.96 25.32
CA GLY A 16 -27.02 -20.08 25.25
C GLY A 16 -27.81 -18.82 25.57
N LEU A 17 -27.16 -17.66 25.80
CA LEU A 17 -27.85 -16.39 26.09
C LEU A 17 -27.30 -15.16 25.33
N SER A 18 -26.36 -15.35 24.41
CA SER A 18 -25.91 -14.32 23.45
C SER A 18 -26.55 -14.48 22.06
N CYS A 19 -27.32 -15.55 21.82
CA CYS A 19 -27.96 -15.84 20.53
C CYS A 19 -29.48 -15.57 20.48
N ILE A 20 -30.09 -14.97 21.51
CA ILE A 20 -31.53 -14.62 21.52
C ILE A 20 -31.78 -13.10 21.62
N TRP A 21 -30.72 -12.28 21.67
CA TRP A 21 -30.82 -10.80 21.63
C TRP A 21 -30.12 -10.15 20.43
N LEU A 22 -29.83 -10.91 19.37
CA LEU A 22 -29.32 -10.41 18.08
C LEU A 22 -30.25 -10.73 16.89
N TRP A 23 -31.49 -11.13 17.18
CA TRP A 23 -32.56 -11.31 16.18
C TRP A 23 -33.82 -10.50 16.56
N ALA A 24 -33.63 -9.34 17.20
CA ALA A 24 -34.61 -8.27 17.12
C ALA A 24 -34.40 -7.60 15.75
N GLY A 25 -35.23 -8.00 14.77
CA GLY A 25 -35.10 -7.62 13.38
C GLY A 25 -34.89 -6.12 13.19
N SER A 26 -33.71 -5.74 12.71
CA SER A 26 -33.58 -4.57 11.86
C SER A 26 -34.42 -4.87 10.62
N LYS A 27 -35.66 -4.38 10.60
CA LYS A 27 -36.42 -4.28 9.35
C LYS A 27 -35.48 -3.65 8.31
N PRO A 28 -35.35 -4.20 7.10
CA PRO A 28 -34.60 -3.53 6.05
C PRO A 28 -35.15 -2.11 5.94
N GLN A 29 -34.30 -1.12 6.21
CA GLN A 29 -34.67 0.28 6.05
C GLN A 29 -35.14 0.42 4.60
N ALA A 30 -36.35 0.95 4.40
CA ALA A 30 -36.86 1.20 3.06
C ALA A 30 -35.82 2.03 2.32
N GLY A 31 -35.34 1.50 1.19
CA GLY A 31 -34.28 2.14 0.42
C GLY A 31 -34.74 3.50 -0.07
N GLN A 32 -33.84 4.47 -0.03
CA GLN A 32 -34.09 5.81 -0.54
C GLN A 32 -33.09 6.08 -1.66
N THR A 33 -33.58 6.53 -2.82
CA THR A 33 -32.73 6.94 -3.94
C THR A 33 -33.04 8.39 -4.30
N LEU A 34 -32.00 9.19 -4.51
CA LEU A 34 -32.09 10.50 -5.15
C LEU A 34 -31.28 10.49 -6.43
N LEU A 35 -31.97 10.65 -7.55
CA LEU A 35 -31.31 10.83 -8.84
C LEU A 35 -30.67 12.22 -8.90
N LEU A 36 -29.37 12.27 -9.21
CA LEU A 36 -28.64 13.52 -9.44
C LEU A 36 -28.62 13.87 -10.93
N ASP A 37 -28.30 12.89 -11.79
CA ASP A 37 -28.33 13.02 -13.24
C ASP A 37 -28.31 11.65 -13.94
N ASP A 38 -29.33 11.30 -14.72
CA ASP A 38 -29.39 10.12 -15.62
C ASP A 38 -29.24 10.49 -17.10
N PHE A 39 -29.06 11.78 -17.41
CA PHE A 39 -28.91 12.28 -18.78
C PHE A 39 -30.11 12.03 -19.72
N GLU A 40 -31.29 11.71 -19.20
CA GLU A 40 -32.50 11.47 -20.02
C GLU A 40 -33.16 12.76 -20.53
N THR A 41 -32.67 13.94 -20.10
CA THR A 41 -33.20 15.24 -20.53
C THR A 41 -32.14 16.10 -21.22
N LEU A 42 -32.54 16.89 -22.21
CA LEU A 42 -31.65 17.81 -22.95
C LEU A 42 -30.95 18.84 -22.06
N ASP A 43 -31.53 19.18 -20.91
CA ASP A 43 -30.96 20.14 -19.98
C ASP A 43 -29.90 19.54 -19.05
N SER A 44 -29.79 18.21 -18.99
CA SER A 44 -28.82 17.49 -18.15
C SER A 44 -27.39 17.95 -18.40
N VAL A 45 -26.97 17.99 -19.67
CA VAL A 45 -25.62 18.43 -20.07
C VAL A 45 -25.33 19.88 -19.67
N LYS A 46 -26.36 20.75 -19.63
CA LYS A 46 -26.19 22.15 -19.20
C LYS A 46 -25.90 22.28 -17.70
N ARG A 47 -26.10 21.20 -16.93
CA ARG A 47 -25.71 21.14 -15.51
C ARG A 47 -24.21 20.94 -15.32
N TRP A 48 -23.48 20.57 -16.37
CA TRP A 48 -22.07 20.21 -16.31
C TRP A 48 -21.18 21.21 -17.05
N GLU A 49 -19.97 21.37 -16.55
CA GLU A 49 -18.87 22.12 -17.16
C GLU A 49 -17.83 21.12 -17.69
N GLY A 50 -17.31 21.37 -18.91
CA GLY A 50 -16.35 20.51 -19.62
C GLY A 50 -16.86 20.11 -21.02
N ASP A 51 -16.11 19.26 -21.74
CA ASP A 51 -16.55 18.74 -23.05
C ASP A 51 -17.43 17.49 -22.85
N ILE A 52 -18.73 17.76 -22.76
CA ILE A 52 -19.77 16.78 -22.42
C ILE A 52 -20.99 16.98 -23.33
N GLN A 53 -21.50 15.89 -23.89
CA GLN A 53 -22.59 15.89 -24.87
C GLN A 53 -23.51 14.69 -24.64
N LEU A 54 -24.80 14.83 -24.93
CA LEU A 54 -25.73 13.69 -24.85
C LEU A 54 -25.43 12.69 -25.97
N SER A 55 -25.49 11.40 -25.63
CA SER A 55 -25.30 10.30 -26.58
C SER A 55 -26.28 9.18 -26.32
N ARG A 56 -26.69 8.50 -27.40
CA ARG A 56 -27.46 7.25 -27.36
C ARG A 56 -26.57 6.01 -27.59
N ALA A 57 -25.27 6.19 -27.76
CA ALA A 57 -24.37 5.11 -28.17
C ALA A 57 -24.16 4.05 -27.07
N ARG A 58 -24.10 4.50 -25.82
CA ARG A 58 -23.94 3.67 -24.62
C ARG A 58 -24.90 4.21 -23.57
N SER A 59 -25.73 3.36 -22.97
CA SER A 59 -26.50 3.73 -21.77
C SER A 59 -26.50 2.55 -20.81
N SER A 60 -26.33 2.85 -19.52
CA SER A 60 -26.43 1.91 -18.40
C SER A 60 -27.81 1.98 -17.76
N HIS A 61 -28.46 3.13 -17.85
CA HIS A 61 -29.86 3.36 -17.48
C HIS A 61 -30.52 4.20 -18.58
N GLY A 62 -31.85 4.09 -18.73
CA GLY A 62 -32.55 4.86 -19.76
C GLY A 62 -32.06 4.66 -21.20
N GLN A 63 -32.19 5.71 -22.02
CA GLN A 63 -31.84 5.72 -23.44
C GLN A 63 -30.59 6.54 -23.77
N TYR A 64 -30.16 7.40 -22.85
CA TYR A 64 -29.10 8.36 -23.04
C TYR A 64 -28.00 8.20 -22.00
N SER A 65 -26.83 8.75 -22.31
CA SER A 65 -25.74 8.99 -21.36
C SER A 65 -24.98 10.23 -21.78
N ALA A 66 -24.04 10.65 -20.96
CA ALA A 66 -23.11 11.71 -21.31
C ALA A 66 -21.85 11.15 -21.96
N MET A 67 -21.62 11.44 -23.23
CA MET A 67 -20.32 11.27 -23.86
C MET A 67 -19.40 12.41 -23.44
N VAL A 68 -18.28 12.07 -22.80
CA VAL A 68 -17.30 13.01 -22.27
C VAL A 68 -15.99 12.83 -23.04
N ARG A 69 -15.45 13.93 -23.56
CA ARG A 69 -14.15 13.94 -24.24
C ARG A 69 -13.11 14.59 -23.34
N LEU A 70 -12.05 13.85 -23.07
CA LEU A 70 -10.96 14.27 -22.19
C LEU A 70 -9.71 14.46 -23.06
N GLU A 71 -9.16 15.67 -23.04
CA GLU A 71 -7.99 16.07 -23.84
C GLU A 71 -6.94 16.74 -22.96
N GLN A 72 -5.72 16.93 -23.50
CA GLN A 72 -4.69 17.69 -22.78
C GLN A 72 -5.18 19.11 -22.49
N GLY A 73 -5.10 19.53 -21.23
CA GLY A 73 -5.63 20.82 -20.76
C GLY A 73 -7.16 20.86 -20.54
N ARG A 74 -7.90 19.81 -20.94
CA ARG A 74 -9.35 19.64 -20.72
C ARG A 74 -9.66 18.22 -20.25
N SER A 75 -9.04 17.83 -19.13
CA SER A 75 -9.07 16.46 -18.60
C SER A 75 -10.08 16.28 -17.46
N GLN A 76 -11.10 17.15 -17.37
CA GLN A 76 -12.08 17.10 -16.29
C GLN A 76 -13.46 17.59 -16.72
N ILE A 77 -14.46 17.08 -16.02
CA ILE A 77 -15.82 17.62 -15.99
C ILE A 77 -16.23 17.90 -14.55
N SER A 78 -17.13 18.85 -14.33
CA SER A 78 -17.66 19.11 -13.00
C SER A 78 -19.07 19.68 -13.03
N SER A 79 -19.78 19.59 -11.91
CA SER A 79 -21.07 20.26 -11.75
C SER A 79 -21.20 20.89 -10.36
N ASN A 80 -21.71 22.11 -10.34
CA ASN A 80 -22.15 22.85 -9.15
C ASN A 80 -23.68 23.03 -9.10
N LYS A 81 -24.41 22.37 -9.99
CA LYS A 81 -25.87 22.49 -10.19
C LYS A 81 -26.65 21.27 -9.70
N LEU A 82 -25.97 20.26 -9.14
CA LEU A 82 -26.59 19.07 -8.57
C LEU A 82 -27.27 19.40 -7.22
N PRO A 83 -28.28 18.62 -6.79
CA PRO A 83 -28.83 18.70 -5.44
C PRO A 83 -27.73 18.71 -4.37
N GLN A 84 -27.82 19.65 -3.41
CA GLN A 84 -26.74 19.94 -2.45
C GLN A 84 -26.84 19.12 -1.15
N ASP A 85 -28.03 18.70 -0.74
CA ASP A 85 -28.24 17.97 0.51
C ASP A 85 -28.17 16.46 0.28
N TRP A 86 -27.05 15.88 0.69
CA TRP A 86 -26.73 14.46 0.59
C TRP A 86 -26.90 13.73 1.93
N ARG A 87 -27.46 14.39 2.95
CA ARG A 87 -27.82 13.71 4.20
C ARG A 87 -28.86 12.64 3.94
N GLY A 88 -28.87 11.61 4.76
CA GLY A 88 -29.83 10.50 4.62
C GLY A 88 -29.36 9.40 3.66
N TYR A 89 -28.38 9.66 2.79
CA TYR A 89 -27.78 8.65 1.88
C TYR A 89 -26.47 8.05 2.40
N ASP A 90 -26.19 6.80 2.02
CA ASP A 90 -25.01 6.03 2.42
C ASP A 90 -23.93 6.01 1.32
N ARG A 91 -24.35 6.08 0.05
CA ARG A 91 -23.48 5.91 -1.12
C ARG A 91 -23.85 6.89 -2.24
N LEU A 92 -22.83 7.36 -2.96
CA LEU A 92 -22.95 7.96 -4.30
C LEU A 92 -22.62 6.89 -5.34
N LEU A 93 -23.52 6.65 -6.29
CA LEU A 93 -23.38 5.67 -7.36
C LEU A 93 -23.37 6.37 -8.72
N PHE A 94 -22.57 5.89 -9.67
CA PHE A 94 -22.59 6.31 -11.08
C PHE A 94 -21.81 5.30 -11.93
N ASP A 95 -21.99 5.38 -13.25
CA ASP A 95 -21.44 4.41 -14.19
C ASP A 95 -20.54 5.07 -15.22
N ILE A 96 -19.42 4.41 -15.54
CA ILE A 96 -18.47 4.84 -16.55
C ILE A 96 -18.24 3.72 -17.54
N TYR A 97 -18.52 3.97 -18.82
CA TYR A 97 -18.15 3.10 -19.91
C TYR A 97 -16.86 3.57 -20.59
N SER A 98 -15.99 2.63 -20.97
CA SER A 98 -14.86 2.90 -21.87
C SER A 98 -14.69 1.83 -22.94
N ASP A 99 -14.26 2.24 -24.13
CA ASP A 99 -13.83 1.33 -25.21
C ASP A 99 -12.31 1.08 -25.20
N ARG A 100 -11.56 1.67 -24.25
CA ARG A 100 -10.10 1.53 -24.16
C ARG A 100 -9.71 0.16 -23.65
N GLU A 101 -8.74 -0.49 -24.31
CA GLU A 101 -8.21 -1.80 -23.90
C GLU A 101 -7.35 -1.70 -22.64
N GLU A 102 -6.53 -0.65 -22.51
CA GLU A 102 -5.74 -0.42 -21.31
C GLU A 102 -6.58 0.09 -20.14
N VAL A 103 -6.27 -0.43 -18.95
CA VAL A 103 -6.83 0.08 -17.70
C VAL A 103 -6.37 1.53 -17.50
N SER A 104 -7.32 2.41 -17.26
CA SER A 104 -7.06 3.82 -16.91
C SER A 104 -7.69 4.13 -15.55
N ALA A 105 -7.24 5.20 -14.92
CA ALA A 105 -7.75 5.64 -13.63
C ALA A 105 -8.39 7.03 -13.72
N ILE A 106 -9.47 7.21 -12.96
CA ILE A 106 -10.15 8.49 -12.80
C ILE A 106 -10.07 8.92 -11.34
N THR A 107 -9.99 10.23 -11.15
CA THR A 107 -10.08 10.91 -9.86
C THR A 107 -11.47 11.49 -9.69
N ILE A 108 -12.05 11.30 -8.50
CA ILE A 108 -13.21 12.07 -8.05
C ILE A 108 -12.84 13.03 -6.95
N ARG A 109 -13.42 14.23 -7.02
CA ARG A 109 -13.40 15.20 -5.94
C ARG A 109 -14.81 15.66 -5.59
N ILE A 110 -15.08 15.74 -4.29
CA ILE A 110 -16.34 16.25 -3.75
C ILE A 110 -16.01 17.42 -2.84
N TYR A 111 -16.70 18.54 -3.06
CA TYR A 111 -16.52 19.78 -2.33
C TYR A 111 -17.80 20.11 -1.56
N ASP A 112 -17.67 20.42 -0.28
CA ASP A 112 -18.76 20.99 0.51
C ASP A 112 -18.66 22.52 0.57
N ALA A 113 -19.52 23.15 1.37
CA ALA A 113 -19.54 24.60 1.56
C ALA A 113 -18.40 25.13 2.45
N VAL A 114 -17.71 24.26 3.20
CA VAL A 114 -16.68 24.67 4.16
C VAL A 114 -15.30 24.70 3.50
N GLY A 115 -14.99 23.70 2.68
CA GLY A 115 -13.66 23.50 2.13
C GLY A 115 -13.54 23.73 0.62
N GLY A 116 -12.36 23.41 0.07
CA GLY A 116 -12.11 23.38 -1.37
C GLY A 116 -11.01 24.29 -1.90
N ASP A 117 -11.29 24.89 -3.05
CA ASP A 117 -10.42 25.76 -3.85
C ASP A 117 -10.69 27.26 -3.62
N LEU A 118 -11.59 27.59 -2.69
CA LEU A 118 -11.78 28.96 -2.23
C LEU A 118 -10.53 29.38 -1.45
N GLY A 119 -10.00 30.57 -1.68
CA GLY A 119 -8.76 31.08 -1.04
C GLY A 119 -8.78 31.18 0.49
N ILE A 120 -9.85 30.72 1.13
CA ILE A 120 -10.10 30.65 2.57
C ILE A 120 -9.99 29.22 3.11
N ALA A 121 -10.07 28.21 2.25
CA ALA A 121 -10.02 26.81 2.64
C ALA A 121 -8.58 26.35 2.90
N ARG A 122 -8.41 25.42 3.85
CA ARG A 122 -7.11 24.77 4.06
C ARG A 122 -6.76 23.93 2.83
N ALA A 123 -5.47 23.75 2.57
CA ALA A 123 -5.01 22.86 1.50
C ALA A 123 -5.63 21.47 1.64
N ASN A 124 -6.11 20.92 0.53
CA ASN A 124 -6.74 19.59 0.45
C ASN A 124 -7.97 19.42 1.36
N ASP A 125 -8.67 20.51 1.68
CA ASP A 125 -9.92 20.46 2.44
C ASP A 125 -11.12 20.13 1.53
N TYR A 126 -11.04 19.02 0.81
CA TYR A 126 -12.08 18.45 -0.03
C TYR A 126 -11.90 16.94 -0.04
N TYR A 127 -12.94 16.17 -0.33
CA TYR A 127 -12.77 14.73 -0.52
C TYR A 127 -12.07 14.50 -1.86
N GLU A 128 -11.05 13.63 -1.87
CA GLU A 128 -10.38 13.21 -3.09
C GLU A 128 -10.14 11.70 -3.12
N ALA A 129 -10.60 11.08 -4.19
CA ALA A 129 -10.29 9.71 -4.57
C ALA A 129 -9.28 9.73 -5.72
N HIS A 130 -8.04 10.16 -5.43
CA HIS A 130 -6.99 10.37 -6.44
C HIS A 130 -6.59 9.05 -7.13
N GLU A 131 -6.91 8.92 -8.42
CA GLU A 131 -6.65 7.74 -9.25
C GLU A 131 -7.20 6.43 -8.63
N LYS A 132 -8.34 6.51 -7.93
CA LYS A 132 -8.93 5.37 -7.23
C LYS A 132 -10.08 4.70 -7.98
N ILE A 133 -10.53 5.28 -9.09
CA ILE A 133 -11.59 4.69 -9.91
C ILE A 133 -10.93 4.01 -11.10
N PHE A 134 -10.93 2.68 -11.08
CA PHE A 134 -10.38 1.87 -12.16
C PHE A 134 -11.42 1.75 -13.27
N VAL A 135 -11.04 2.18 -14.47
CA VAL A 135 -11.89 2.12 -15.66
C VAL A 135 -11.24 1.17 -16.65
N GLN A 136 -11.92 0.06 -16.88
CA GLN A 136 -11.57 -0.94 -17.87
C GLN A 136 -12.50 -0.82 -19.07
N LYS A 137 -12.20 -1.58 -20.13
CA LYS A 137 -13.13 -1.76 -21.24
C LYS A 137 -14.48 -2.29 -20.76
N GLY A 138 -15.56 -1.72 -21.27
CA GLY A 138 -16.92 -2.06 -20.87
C GLY A 138 -17.47 -1.11 -19.80
N TRP A 139 -18.55 -1.54 -19.12
CA TRP A 139 -19.15 -0.78 -18.03
C TRP A 139 -18.38 -1.00 -16.72
N ASN A 140 -18.17 0.11 -16.03
CA ASN A 140 -17.59 0.17 -14.70
C ASN A 140 -18.60 0.89 -13.81
N HIS A 141 -19.04 0.23 -12.74
CA HIS A 141 -19.97 0.75 -11.75
C HIS A 141 -19.18 1.27 -10.56
N ILE A 142 -19.39 2.52 -10.16
CA ILE A 142 -18.64 3.13 -9.07
C ILE A 142 -19.58 3.34 -7.88
N GLU A 143 -19.11 2.93 -6.71
CA GLU A 143 -19.76 3.21 -5.42
C GLU A 143 -18.80 4.02 -4.55
N VAL A 144 -19.21 5.22 -4.13
CA VAL A 144 -18.46 6.04 -3.18
C VAL A 144 -19.20 6.06 -1.85
N ASN A 145 -18.60 5.50 -0.80
CA ASN A 145 -19.16 5.52 0.54
C ASN A 145 -19.16 6.93 1.11
N LEU A 146 -20.31 7.37 1.64
CA LEU A 146 -20.51 8.73 2.16
C LEU A 146 -20.42 8.82 3.70
N ARG A 147 -20.26 7.70 4.41
CA ARG A 147 -20.42 7.64 5.87
C ARG A 147 -19.26 6.94 6.60
N PRO A 148 -18.30 7.70 7.19
CA PRO A 148 -18.06 9.13 6.95
C PRO A 148 -17.46 9.36 5.56
N LEU A 149 -17.58 10.57 5.02
CA LEU A 149 -16.83 11.04 3.85
C LEU A 149 -15.81 12.07 4.31
N ARG A 150 -14.53 11.70 4.33
CA ARG A 150 -13.48 12.52 4.96
C ARG A 150 -12.75 13.41 3.97
N ALA A 151 -12.38 14.63 4.37
CA ALA A 151 -11.50 15.47 3.56
C ALA A 151 -10.15 14.78 3.34
N ASP A 152 -9.50 15.02 2.20
CA ASP A 152 -8.21 14.42 1.85
C ASP A 152 -7.12 14.77 2.87
N SER A 153 -7.16 16.00 3.37
CA SER A 153 -6.37 16.47 4.52
C SER A 153 -6.51 15.61 5.78
N GLY A 154 -7.58 14.84 5.92
CA GLY A 154 -7.93 14.05 7.10
C GLY A 154 -8.45 14.87 8.29
N ALA A 155 -8.50 16.20 8.16
CA ALA A 155 -8.76 17.11 9.28
C ALA A 155 -10.23 17.11 9.76
N ARG A 156 -11.17 16.74 8.89
CA ARG A 156 -12.61 16.74 9.19
C ARG A 156 -13.38 15.84 8.22
N ASP A 157 -14.62 15.57 8.59
CA ASP A 157 -15.61 15.00 7.69
C ASP A 157 -16.24 16.11 6.83
N LEU A 158 -16.70 15.78 5.64
CA LEU A 158 -17.41 16.69 4.76
C LEU A 158 -18.84 16.91 5.27
N SER A 159 -19.32 18.14 5.16
CA SER A 159 -20.68 18.53 5.50
C SER A 159 -21.63 18.14 4.37
N LEU A 160 -22.31 16.99 4.55
CA LEU A 160 -23.19 16.44 3.52
C LEU A 160 -24.48 17.25 3.32
N ASP A 161 -24.84 18.20 4.19
CA ASP A 161 -26.02 19.06 4.00
C ASP A 161 -25.84 20.10 2.88
N ARG A 162 -24.58 20.39 2.50
CA ARG A 162 -24.22 21.46 1.57
C ARG A 162 -23.06 21.06 0.67
N ILE A 163 -23.28 20.04 -0.16
CA ILE A 163 -22.36 19.69 -1.25
C ILE A 163 -22.46 20.75 -2.35
N ARG A 164 -21.31 21.31 -2.71
CA ARG A 164 -21.18 22.42 -3.66
C ARG A 164 -20.77 21.98 -5.05
N ARG A 165 -19.87 20.99 -5.16
CA ARG A 165 -19.32 20.57 -6.45
C ARG A 165 -18.92 19.10 -6.44
N LEU A 166 -19.27 18.40 -7.52
CA LEU A 166 -18.71 17.10 -7.90
C LEU A 166 -17.79 17.31 -9.12
N LEU A 167 -16.59 16.75 -9.08
CA LEU A 167 -15.62 16.82 -10.16
C LEU A 167 -15.09 15.42 -10.47
N ILE A 168 -15.03 15.10 -11.77
CA ILE A 168 -14.48 13.87 -12.32
C ILE A 168 -13.33 14.26 -13.24
N SER A 169 -12.13 13.71 -13.02
CA SER A 169 -10.94 14.07 -13.79
C SER A 169 -10.07 12.86 -14.14
N ALA A 170 -9.46 12.93 -15.32
CA ALA A 170 -8.47 11.98 -15.82
C ALA A 170 -7.11 12.65 -16.03
N ALA A 171 -6.72 13.59 -15.16
CA ALA A 171 -5.54 14.45 -15.35
C ALA A 171 -4.20 13.71 -15.56
N ARG A 172 -4.08 12.45 -15.11
CA ARG A 172 -2.89 11.60 -15.27
C ARG A 172 -3.11 10.40 -16.18
N ALA A 173 -4.31 10.24 -16.74
CA ALA A 173 -4.57 9.18 -17.71
C ALA A 173 -3.88 9.52 -19.04
N PRO A 174 -3.54 8.52 -19.87
CA PRO A 174 -3.18 8.76 -21.26
C PRO A 174 -4.36 9.42 -21.99
N LEU A 175 -4.15 10.57 -22.65
CA LEU A 175 -5.17 11.34 -23.39
C LEU A 175 -4.79 11.44 -24.88
N PRO A 176 -5.76 11.54 -25.81
CA PRO A 176 -7.19 11.76 -25.59
C PRO A 176 -7.95 10.51 -25.12
N TRP A 177 -9.05 10.71 -24.38
CA TRP A 177 -9.90 9.64 -23.87
C TRP A 177 -11.37 10.02 -23.96
N THR A 178 -12.18 9.17 -24.59
CA THR A 178 -13.64 9.30 -24.55
C THR A 178 -14.21 8.28 -23.57
N ILE A 179 -15.05 8.75 -22.65
CA ILE A 179 -15.82 7.92 -21.73
C ILE A 179 -17.31 8.25 -21.86
N TYR A 180 -18.17 7.34 -21.42
CA TYR A 180 -19.59 7.63 -21.24
C TYR A 180 -19.92 7.57 -19.76
N LEU A 181 -20.46 8.67 -19.23
CA LEU A 181 -20.88 8.80 -17.83
C LEU A 181 -22.39 8.71 -17.76
N ASP A 182 -22.90 7.95 -16.80
CA ASP A 182 -24.34 7.71 -16.69
C ASP A 182 -24.82 7.46 -15.25
N ASN A 183 -26.13 7.62 -15.04
CA ASN A 183 -26.92 7.26 -13.85
C ASN A 183 -26.31 7.65 -12.49
N ILE A 184 -26.01 8.94 -12.32
CA ILE A 184 -25.46 9.50 -11.09
C ILE A 184 -26.56 9.67 -10.05
N ARG A 185 -26.42 9.03 -8.89
CA ARG A 185 -27.47 8.97 -7.87
C ARG A 185 -26.94 8.74 -6.47
N LEU A 186 -27.70 9.14 -5.48
CA LEU A 186 -27.46 8.85 -4.07
C LEU A 186 -28.39 7.74 -3.61
N VAL A 187 -27.87 6.80 -2.82
CA VAL A 187 -28.64 5.66 -2.32
C VAL A 187 -28.44 5.49 -0.81
N ALA A 188 -29.54 5.23 -0.09
CA ALA A 188 -29.57 4.73 1.27
C ALA A 188 -30.19 3.33 1.29
N GLY A 189 -29.60 2.39 2.04
CA GLY A 189 -30.15 1.03 2.12
C GLY A 189 -30.13 0.27 0.78
N GLN A 190 -31.18 -0.50 0.48
CA GLN A 190 -31.26 -1.30 -0.75
C GLN A 190 -31.87 -0.49 -1.90
N GLU A 191 -31.20 -0.41 -3.04
CA GLU A 191 -31.72 0.27 -4.23
C GLU A 191 -32.86 -0.51 -4.92
N GLY A 192 -33.87 0.22 -5.41
CA GLY A 192 -34.95 -0.33 -6.22
C GLY A 192 -34.56 -0.53 -7.69
N ARG A 193 -35.22 -1.47 -8.38
CA ARG A 193 -34.90 -1.81 -9.79
C ARG A 193 -35.10 -0.67 -10.78
N GLU A 194 -35.95 0.31 -10.46
CA GLU A 194 -36.28 1.41 -11.38
C GLU A 194 -35.13 2.41 -11.54
N THR A 195 -34.27 2.55 -10.53
CA THR A 195 -33.12 3.46 -10.54
C THR A 195 -31.78 2.73 -10.70
N ALA A 196 -31.78 1.40 -10.55
CA ALA A 196 -30.58 0.59 -10.69
C ALA A 196 -30.12 0.53 -12.16
N SER A 197 -28.82 0.67 -12.36
CA SER A 197 -28.18 0.49 -13.66
C SER A 197 -28.28 -0.96 -14.14
N ARG A 198 -28.31 -1.15 -15.45
CA ARG A 198 -28.09 -2.46 -16.07
C ARG A 198 -26.68 -2.92 -15.75
N THR A 199 -26.57 -4.18 -15.35
CA THR A 199 -25.30 -4.83 -15.05
C THR A 199 -25.17 -6.13 -15.84
N GLN A 200 -23.93 -6.52 -16.12
CA GLN A 200 -23.54 -7.83 -16.64
C GLN A 200 -22.54 -8.48 -15.68
N PRO A 201 -22.47 -9.81 -15.61
CA PRO A 201 -21.58 -10.52 -14.69
C PRO A 201 -20.12 -10.03 -14.71
N GLN A 202 -19.61 -9.71 -15.89
CA GLN A 202 -18.23 -9.28 -16.13
C GLN A 202 -17.95 -7.81 -15.83
N ASP A 203 -18.99 -6.98 -15.67
CA ASP A 203 -18.82 -5.54 -15.45
C ASP A 203 -18.04 -5.30 -14.16
N THR A 204 -17.21 -4.27 -14.15
CA THR A 204 -16.35 -3.95 -12.99
C THR A 204 -17.14 -3.13 -11.98
N VAL A 205 -16.94 -3.39 -10.69
CA VAL A 205 -17.44 -2.54 -9.61
C VAL A 205 -16.26 -2.02 -8.80
N THR A 206 -16.13 -0.70 -8.73
CA THR A 206 -15.15 -0.03 -7.85
C THR A 206 -15.87 0.56 -6.65
N VAL A 207 -15.54 0.09 -5.45
CA VAL A 207 -16.03 0.67 -4.20
C VAL A 207 -14.92 1.52 -3.60
N VAL A 208 -15.20 2.80 -3.37
CA VAL A 208 -14.27 3.77 -2.78
C VAL A 208 -14.74 4.14 -1.38
N ASP A 209 -13.82 4.04 -0.42
CA ASP A 209 -14.07 4.34 0.99
C ASP A 209 -12.88 5.10 1.60
N ASN A 210 -13.06 6.41 1.81
CA ASN A 210 -12.10 7.27 2.51
C ASN A 210 -10.63 7.11 2.07
N GLY A 211 -10.41 7.06 0.75
CA GLY A 211 -9.08 6.94 0.13
C GLY A 211 -8.63 5.49 -0.14
N TRP A 212 -9.32 4.51 0.45
CA TRP A 212 -9.21 3.11 0.05
C TRP A 212 -10.16 2.81 -1.10
N PHE A 213 -9.83 1.79 -1.88
CA PHE A 213 -10.72 1.29 -2.91
C PHE A 213 -10.58 -0.21 -3.04
N THR A 214 -11.66 -0.84 -3.46
CA THR A 214 -11.66 -2.24 -3.88
C THR A 214 -12.23 -2.33 -5.27
N VAL A 215 -11.70 -3.25 -6.07
CA VAL A 215 -12.18 -3.50 -7.43
C VAL A 215 -12.59 -4.96 -7.49
N ARG A 216 -13.81 -5.21 -7.93
CA ARG A 216 -14.38 -6.54 -8.15
C ARG A 216 -15.17 -6.54 -9.45
N GLN A 217 -15.77 -7.69 -9.79
CA GLN A 217 -16.82 -7.74 -10.80
C GLN A 217 -18.20 -7.81 -10.15
N VAL A 218 -19.25 -7.64 -10.95
CA VAL A 218 -20.63 -7.79 -10.51
C VAL A 218 -20.88 -9.21 -10.02
N ALA A 219 -20.48 -10.21 -10.79
CA ALA A 219 -20.52 -11.61 -10.38
C ALA A 219 -19.24 -12.00 -9.61
N ARG A 220 -19.28 -13.17 -8.95
CA ARG A 220 -18.07 -13.78 -8.42
C ARG A 220 -17.14 -14.15 -9.58
N PRO A 221 -15.81 -14.13 -9.41
CA PRO A 221 -14.90 -14.37 -10.52
C PRO A 221 -15.13 -15.68 -11.28
N GLU A 222 -15.52 -16.74 -10.58
CA GLU A 222 -15.86 -18.06 -11.13
C GLU A 222 -17.17 -18.11 -11.92
N ASP A 223 -18.08 -17.16 -11.68
CA ASP A 223 -19.39 -17.09 -12.33
C ASP A 223 -19.38 -16.17 -13.58
N VAL A 224 -18.23 -15.51 -13.85
CA VAL A 224 -18.07 -14.68 -15.05
C VAL A 224 -17.96 -15.57 -16.29
N PRO A 225 -18.84 -15.41 -17.28
CA PRO A 225 -18.83 -16.25 -18.48
C PRO A 225 -17.48 -16.22 -19.22
N GLU A 226 -17.04 -17.38 -19.68
CA GLU A 226 -15.87 -17.54 -20.55
C GLU A 226 -16.33 -17.99 -21.94
N SER A 227 -15.71 -17.49 -23.00
CA SER A 227 -15.93 -18.09 -24.32
C SER A 227 -15.47 -19.55 -24.35
N LEU A 228 -16.04 -20.31 -25.29
CA LEU A 228 -15.63 -21.69 -25.55
C LEU A 228 -14.13 -21.80 -25.88
N ALA A 229 -13.58 -20.80 -26.59
CA ALA A 229 -12.16 -20.75 -26.92
C ALA A 229 -11.28 -20.60 -25.67
N VAL A 230 -11.64 -19.69 -24.76
CA VAL A 230 -10.92 -19.49 -23.49
C VAL A 230 -11.06 -20.72 -22.59
N THR A 231 -12.25 -21.33 -22.54
CA THR A 231 -12.49 -22.56 -21.77
C THR A 231 -11.61 -23.71 -22.26
N ALA A 232 -11.50 -23.89 -23.59
CA ALA A 232 -10.64 -24.90 -24.19
C ALA A 232 -9.15 -24.64 -23.87
N LEU A 233 -8.72 -23.39 -24.00
CA LEU A 233 -7.34 -22.98 -23.73
C LEU A 233 -6.98 -23.12 -22.24
N ARG A 234 -7.91 -22.83 -21.32
CA ARG A 234 -7.74 -23.08 -19.88
C ARG A 234 -7.49 -24.56 -19.60
N LYS A 235 -8.23 -25.46 -20.26
CA LYS A 235 -8.03 -26.91 -20.12
C LYS A 235 -6.66 -27.34 -20.65
N GLU A 236 -6.22 -26.79 -21.78
CA GLU A 236 -4.88 -27.06 -22.32
C GLU A 236 -3.77 -26.53 -21.39
N ALA A 237 -3.91 -25.31 -20.90
CA ALA A 237 -2.97 -24.70 -19.95
C ALA A 237 -2.85 -25.52 -18.67
N GLN A 238 -3.98 -25.98 -18.12
CA GLN A 238 -3.98 -26.88 -16.95
C GLN A 238 -3.28 -28.20 -17.25
N LYS A 239 -3.53 -28.79 -18.44
CA LYS A 239 -2.87 -30.02 -18.87
C LYS A 239 -1.35 -29.85 -18.97
N GLU A 240 -0.85 -28.80 -19.64
CA GLU A 240 0.59 -28.57 -19.78
C GLU A 240 1.25 -28.25 -18.43
N PHE A 241 0.55 -27.53 -17.54
CA PHE A 241 1.00 -27.31 -16.17
C PHE A 241 1.17 -28.63 -15.40
N ASP A 242 0.16 -29.52 -15.46
CA ASP A 242 0.20 -30.81 -14.76
C ASP A 242 1.32 -31.71 -15.33
N LEU A 243 1.48 -31.75 -16.65
CA LEU A 243 2.56 -32.50 -17.31
C LEU A 243 3.96 -31.97 -16.96
N LEU A 244 4.16 -30.65 -16.96
CA LEU A 244 5.43 -30.07 -16.51
C LEU A 244 5.72 -30.43 -15.05
N ARG A 245 4.72 -30.33 -14.17
CA ARG A 245 4.88 -30.67 -12.75
C ARG A 245 5.30 -32.12 -12.55
N GLU A 246 4.70 -33.05 -13.29
CA GLU A 246 5.09 -34.47 -13.28
C GLU A 246 6.51 -34.67 -13.80
N THR A 247 6.89 -33.96 -14.88
CA THR A 247 8.22 -34.05 -15.49
C THR A 247 9.30 -33.49 -14.56
N VAL A 248 9.04 -32.36 -13.89
CA VAL A 248 9.91 -31.79 -12.85
C VAL A 248 10.15 -32.83 -11.74
N ARG A 249 9.08 -33.49 -11.27
CA ARG A 249 9.21 -34.53 -10.24
C ARG A 249 10.06 -35.72 -10.74
N ALA A 250 9.86 -36.15 -11.99
CA ALA A 250 10.63 -37.25 -12.58
C ALA A 250 12.11 -36.91 -12.76
N ALA A 251 12.41 -35.67 -13.17
CA ALA A 251 13.78 -35.15 -13.28
C ALA A 251 14.47 -35.11 -11.91
N GLN A 252 13.80 -34.58 -10.88
CA GLN A 252 14.34 -34.52 -9.52
C GLN A 252 14.63 -35.91 -8.94
N LEU A 253 13.80 -36.91 -9.21
CA LEU A 253 14.04 -38.30 -8.79
C LEU A 253 15.27 -38.93 -9.46
N GLN A 254 15.71 -38.38 -10.58
CA GLN A 254 16.94 -38.77 -11.29
C GLN A 254 18.14 -37.89 -10.94
N GLY A 255 18.00 -36.97 -9.97
CA GLY A 255 19.06 -36.04 -9.57
C GLY A 255 19.30 -34.91 -10.59
N ILE A 256 18.38 -34.69 -11.52
CA ILE A 256 18.47 -33.60 -12.51
C ILE A 256 17.96 -32.29 -11.86
N GLU A 257 18.74 -31.23 -11.97
CA GLU A 257 18.35 -29.88 -11.52
C GLU A 257 17.23 -29.30 -12.38
N THR A 258 16.19 -28.75 -11.73
CA THR A 258 14.92 -28.35 -12.35
C THR A 258 14.57 -26.89 -12.17
N ILE A 259 15.38 -26.11 -11.45
CA ILE A 259 14.98 -24.79 -10.98
C ILE A 259 14.54 -23.82 -12.09
N TYR A 260 15.17 -23.88 -13.28
CA TYR A 260 14.77 -23.03 -14.40
C TYR A 260 13.41 -23.40 -14.98
N GLN A 261 13.00 -24.66 -14.87
CA GLN A 261 11.70 -25.10 -15.34
C GLN A 261 10.62 -24.90 -14.29
N GLU A 262 10.97 -25.00 -13.00
CA GLU A 262 10.07 -24.68 -11.88
C GLU A 262 9.51 -23.24 -11.96
N ARG A 263 10.26 -22.27 -12.51
CA ARG A 263 9.75 -20.89 -12.69
C ARG A 263 8.46 -20.84 -13.54
N HIS A 264 8.32 -21.76 -14.50
CA HIS A 264 7.14 -21.83 -15.37
C HIS A 264 5.92 -22.34 -14.59
N LEU A 265 6.12 -23.22 -13.61
CA LEU A 265 5.05 -23.64 -12.70
C LEU A 265 4.56 -22.48 -11.83
N VAL A 266 5.47 -21.63 -11.34
CA VAL A 266 5.10 -20.45 -10.54
C VAL A 266 4.26 -19.47 -11.35
N THR A 267 4.69 -19.14 -12.57
CA THR A 267 3.93 -18.21 -13.42
C THR A 267 2.60 -18.81 -13.88
N ALA A 268 2.55 -20.13 -14.10
CA ALA A 268 1.33 -20.85 -14.42
C ALA A 268 0.33 -20.88 -13.27
N GLU A 269 0.77 -21.13 -12.04
CA GLU A 269 -0.09 -21.08 -10.85
C GLU A 269 -0.73 -19.69 -10.69
N LEU A 270 0.08 -18.63 -10.82
CA LEU A 270 -0.41 -17.25 -10.83
C LEU A 270 -1.46 -17.02 -11.93
N GLY A 271 -1.19 -17.48 -13.14
CA GLY A 271 -2.06 -17.28 -14.30
C GLY A 271 -3.34 -18.13 -14.30
N LEU A 272 -3.33 -19.33 -13.73
CA LEU A 272 -4.48 -20.23 -13.67
C LEU A 272 -5.40 -19.93 -12.47
N GLN A 273 -4.82 -19.58 -11.32
CA GLN A 273 -5.53 -19.58 -10.04
C GLN A 273 -5.73 -18.19 -9.44
N ILE A 274 -4.74 -17.29 -9.59
CA ILE A 274 -4.73 -16.01 -8.87
C ILE A 274 -5.23 -14.88 -9.76
N ARG A 275 -4.58 -14.65 -10.91
CA ARG A 275 -4.91 -13.54 -11.80
C ARG A 275 -6.35 -13.61 -12.31
N PRO A 276 -6.92 -14.75 -12.71
CA PRO A 276 -8.33 -14.82 -13.13
C PRO A 276 -9.34 -14.47 -12.02
N ARG A 277 -8.91 -14.30 -10.76
CA ARG A 277 -9.78 -13.80 -9.67
C ARG A 277 -9.82 -12.27 -9.59
N LEU A 278 -8.90 -11.58 -10.27
CA LEU A 278 -8.80 -10.13 -10.27
C LEU A 278 -9.57 -9.57 -11.45
N ALA A 279 -10.40 -8.56 -11.22
CA ALA A 279 -11.32 -8.01 -12.22
C ALA A 279 -10.63 -7.64 -13.55
N TRP A 280 -9.44 -7.04 -13.48
CA TRP A 280 -8.67 -6.59 -14.66
C TRP A 280 -7.99 -7.70 -15.46
N PHE A 281 -7.98 -8.93 -14.97
CA PHE A 281 -7.51 -10.11 -15.69
C PHE A 281 -8.65 -11.08 -16.03
N ASN A 282 -9.83 -10.93 -15.40
CA ASN A 282 -10.95 -11.86 -15.54
C ASN A 282 -11.86 -11.51 -16.73
N ASN A 283 -11.25 -11.41 -17.92
CA ASN A 283 -11.93 -11.24 -19.19
C ASN A 283 -11.28 -12.14 -20.25
N ASP A 284 -12.00 -12.41 -21.33
CA ASP A 284 -11.58 -13.38 -22.35
C ASP A 284 -10.24 -13.04 -23.02
N GLU A 285 -9.96 -11.76 -23.26
CA GLU A 285 -8.71 -11.32 -23.87
C GLU A 285 -7.52 -11.63 -22.96
N LYS A 286 -7.58 -11.17 -21.70
CA LYS A 286 -6.50 -11.38 -20.73
C LYS A 286 -6.35 -12.85 -20.33
N LYS A 287 -7.44 -13.60 -20.25
CA LYS A 287 -7.39 -15.05 -20.07
C LYS A 287 -6.71 -15.74 -21.25
N ARG A 288 -7.02 -15.35 -22.49
CA ARG A 288 -6.37 -15.90 -23.68
C ARG A 288 -4.87 -15.64 -23.67
N GLU A 289 -4.46 -14.41 -23.39
CA GLU A 289 -3.05 -14.02 -23.27
C GLU A 289 -2.32 -14.89 -22.23
N MET A 290 -2.86 -14.97 -21.01
CA MET A 290 -2.28 -15.78 -19.93
C MET A 290 -2.23 -17.26 -20.25
N PHE A 291 -3.35 -17.86 -20.67
CA PHE A 291 -3.40 -19.31 -20.85
C PHE A 291 -2.54 -19.74 -22.05
N SER A 292 -2.43 -18.94 -23.11
CA SER A 292 -1.49 -19.19 -24.20
C SER A 292 -0.04 -19.18 -23.71
N TYR A 293 0.32 -18.17 -22.91
CA TYR A 293 1.66 -18.11 -22.31
C TYR A 293 1.94 -19.33 -21.42
N ILE A 294 0.96 -19.79 -20.65
CA ILE A 294 1.09 -20.97 -19.79
C ILE A 294 1.31 -22.23 -20.62
N VAL A 295 0.49 -22.45 -21.66
CA VAL A 295 0.64 -23.58 -22.58
C VAL A 295 2.05 -23.60 -23.16
N GLU A 296 2.49 -22.46 -23.72
CA GLU A 296 3.80 -22.37 -24.37
C GLU A 296 4.95 -22.58 -23.38
N SER A 297 4.93 -21.86 -22.25
CA SER A 297 6.03 -21.86 -21.29
C SER A 297 6.14 -23.19 -20.53
N CYS A 298 5.01 -23.80 -20.15
CA CYS A 298 5.02 -25.11 -19.51
C CYS A 298 5.46 -26.20 -20.48
N ARG A 299 4.97 -26.18 -21.72
CA ARG A 299 5.40 -27.13 -22.77
C ARG A 299 6.89 -27.01 -23.04
N ARG A 300 7.41 -25.79 -23.15
CA ARG A 300 8.85 -25.55 -23.35
C ARG A 300 9.68 -26.13 -22.22
N GLY A 301 9.36 -25.77 -20.97
CA GLY A 301 10.08 -26.31 -19.81
C GLY A 301 9.98 -27.84 -19.70
N ARG A 302 8.86 -28.42 -20.14
CA ARG A 302 8.67 -29.87 -20.14
C ARG A 302 9.60 -30.53 -21.15
N LEU A 303 9.60 -30.06 -22.40
CA LEU A 303 10.45 -30.61 -23.46
C LEU A 303 11.94 -30.49 -23.10
N GLU A 304 12.38 -29.34 -22.57
CA GLU A 304 13.75 -29.16 -22.08
C GLU A 304 14.16 -30.18 -21.02
N LEU A 305 13.24 -30.62 -20.16
CA LEU A 305 13.51 -31.67 -19.16
C LEU A 305 13.42 -33.08 -19.75
N GLU A 306 12.46 -33.34 -20.64
CA GLU A 306 12.34 -34.62 -21.33
C GLU A 306 13.60 -34.93 -22.15
N ASP A 307 14.14 -33.94 -22.87
CA ASP A 307 15.37 -34.09 -23.66
C ASP A 307 16.57 -34.43 -22.77
N LYS A 308 16.66 -33.83 -21.56
CA LYS A 308 17.69 -34.19 -20.57
C LYS A 308 17.49 -35.59 -19.99
N ILE A 309 16.26 -35.94 -19.60
CA ILE A 309 15.92 -37.25 -19.05
C ILE A 309 16.22 -38.37 -20.06
N GLN A 310 15.94 -38.13 -21.34
CA GLN A 310 16.18 -39.09 -22.42
C GLN A 310 17.64 -39.11 -22.90
N GLY A 311 18.49 -38.21 -22.38
CA GLY A 311 19.88 -38.09 -22.79
C GLY A 311 20.08 -37.56 -24.21
N ILE A 312 19.06 -36.92 -24.79
CA ILE A 312 19.16 -36.15 -26.04
C ILE A 312 20.08 -34.96 -25.79
N ASP A 313 19.80 -34.21 -24.72
CA ASP A 313 20.72 -33.21 -24.17
C ASP A 313 21.65 -33.90 -23.17
N ARG A 314 22.88 -34.17 -23.62
CA ARG A 314 23.90 -34.79 -22.75
C ARG A 314 24.27 -33.88 -21.60
N MET A 315 24.07 -34.36 -20.38
CA MET A 315 24.61 -33.72 -19.18
C MET A 315 26.15 -33.85 -19.17
N PRO A 316 26.85 -32.89 -18.54
CA PRO A 316 28.29 -33.01 -18.32
C PRO A 316 28.63 -34.31 -17.60
N GLU A 317 29.79 -34.90 -17.90
CA GLU A 317 30.31 -36.02 -17.11
C GLU A 317 30.46 -35.56 -15.66
N ALA A 318 29.86 -36.32 -14.75
CA ALA A 318 29.92 -36.09 -13.31
C ALA A 318 30.44 -37.36 -12.63
N ASP A 319 31.21 -37.18 -11.56
CA ASP A 319 31.65 -38.25 -10.68
C ASP A 319 30.41 -38.84 -9.99
N ASP A 320 30.06 -40.09 -10.30
CA ASP A 320 28.88 -40.77 -9.74
C ASP A 320 29.03 -41.12 -8.25
N THR A 321 30.23 -40.91 -7.68
CA THR A 321 30.47 -40.99 -6.24
C THR A 321 30.12 -39.68 -5.51
N GLN A 322 29.84 -38.59 -6.24
CA GLN A 322 29.56 -37.28 -5.67
C GLN A 322 28.26 -36.68 -6.24
N VAL A 323 27.38 -36.21 -5.37
CA VAL A 323 26.24 -35.39 -5.79
C VAL A 323 26.77 -34.00 -6.11
N GLY A 324 26.59 -33.55 -7.35
CA GLY A 324 26.95 -32.20 -7.77
C GLY A 324 26.16 -31.12 -7.02
N ASP A 325 26.70 -29.91 -6.99
CA ASP A 325 26.04 -28.79 -6.32
C ASP A 325 24.76 -28.36 -7.03
N PRO A 326 23.69 -28.02 -6.29
CA PRO A 326 22.50 -27.44 -6.89
C PRO A 326 22.86 -26.10 -7.54
N LEU A 327 22.23 -25.81 -8.69
CA LEU A 327 22.53 -24.61 -9.45
C LEU A 327 22.18 -23.34 -8.66
N ILE A 328 21.10 -23.40 -7.88
CA ILE A 328 20.78 -22.39 -6.87
C ILE A 328 20.72 -23.10 -5.53
N ARG A 329 21.64 -22.69 -4.65
CA ARG A 329 21.73 -23.20 -3.29
C ARG A 329 20.42 -22.93 -2.56
N PRO A 330 19.87 -23.91 -1.82
CA PRO A 330 18.71 -23.68 -0.98
C PRO A 330 19.01 -22.58 0.03
N PHE A 331 17.95 -21.91 0.48
CA PHE A 331 18.07 -20.86 1.47
C PHE A 331 18.70 -21.42 2.76
N PRO A 332 19.90 -20.98 3.16
CA PRO A 332 20.55 -21.51 4.35
C PRO A 332 19.92 -20.91 5.61
N PRO A 333 19.99 -21.59 6.77
CA PRO A 333 19.66 -20.95 8.04
C PRO A 333 20.51 -19.69 8.22
N LEU A 334 19.89 -18.52 8.35
CA LEU A 334 20.60 -17.24 8.33
C LEU A 334 21.13 -16.79 9.69
N LYS A 335 20.49 -17.22 10.78
CA LYS A 335 20.87 -16.78 12.11
C LYS A 335 22.25 -17.29 12.50
N GLY A 336 23.10 -16.38 12.96
CA GLY A 336 24.45 -16.70 13.45
C GLY A 336 25.47 -16.91 12.33
N ARG A 337 25.15 -16.53 11.09
CA ARG A 337 26.12 -16.57 9.98
C ARG A 337 27.32 -15.68 10.29
N PRO A 338 28.56 -16.17 10.08
CA PRO A 338 29.75 -15.36 10.32
C PRO A 338 29.80 -14.21 9.32
N ALA A 339 30.41 -13.10 9.74
CA ALA A 339 30.66 -11.94 8.89
C ALA A 339 32.16 -11.70 8.74
N LYS A 340 32.63 -11.45 7.53
CA LYS A 340 34.01 -11.06 7.21
C LYS A 340 34.02 -10.00 6.13
N ASP A 341 34.84 -8.96 6.29
CA ASP A 341 35.00 -7.88 5.31
C ASP A 341 33.67 -7.23 4.88
N SER A 342 32.72 -7.09 5.83
CA SER A 342 31.35 -6.56 5.63
C SER A 342 30.37 -7.48 4.90
N PHE A 343 30.73 -8.73 4.63
CA PHE A 343 29.84 -9.72 4.03
C PHE A 343 29.49 -10.81 5.04
N PHE A 344 28.22 -11.23 5.06
CA PHE A 344 27.84 -12.51 5.67
C PHE A 344 28.36 -13.65 4.78
N LEU A 345 28.78 -14.74 5.40
CA LEU A 345 29.32 -15.89 4.70
C LEU A 345 28.39 -17.10 4.75
N ASP A 346 28.38 -17.90 3.69
CA ASP A 346 27.63 -19.15 3.62
C ASP A 346 28.36 -20.33 4.32
N GLU A 347 27.87 -21.54 4.12
CA GLU A 347 28.42 -22.78 4.69
C GLU A 347 29.83 -23.12 4.16
N ARG A 348 30.27 -22.47 3.09
CA ARG A 348 31.59 -22.63 2.48
C ARG A 348 32.54 -21.49 2.82
N ASN A 349 32.11 -20.55 3.67
CA ASN A 349 32.81 -19.30 3.97
C ASN A 349 32.93 -18.35 2.75
N GLU A 350 32.00 -18.43 1.81
CA GLU A 350 31.92 -17.53 0.66
C GLU A 350 30.95 -16.37 0.94
N PRO A 351 31.20 -15.15 0.43
CA PRO A 351 30.26 -14.03 0.54
C PRO A 351 28.86 -14.37 0.02
N MET A 352 27.83 -14.10 0.82
CA MET A 352 26.43 -14.37 0.45
C MET A 352 25.78 -13.20 -0.26
N MET A 353 24.94 -13.52 -1.26
CA MET A 353 23.98 -12.60 -1.86
C MET A 353 22.57 -13.13 -1.63
N ILE A 354 21.74 -12.34 -0.94
CA ILE A 354 20.34 -12.66 -0.68
C ILE A 354 19.46 -11.75 -1.54
N LEU A 355 18.63 -12.35 -2.39
CA LEU A 355 17.61 -11.65 -3.15
C LEU A 355 16.29 -11.73 -2.40
N SER A 356 15.83 -10.60 -1.86
CA SER A 356 14.53 -10.49 -1.19
C SER A 356 13.47 -9.96 -2.14
N LEU A 357 12.30 -10.59 -2.14
CA LEU A 357 11.12 -10.16 -2.88
C LEU A 357 9.99 -9.90 -1.88
N HIS A 358 9.46 -8.67 -1.88
CA HIS A 358 8.38 -8.26 -0.98
C HIS A 358 7.02 -8.85 -1.39
N SER A 359 6.87 -10.17 -1.23
CA SER A 359 5.67 -10.93 -1.53
C SER A 359 5.56 -12.11 -0.56
N PRO A 360 4.49 -12.23 0.25
CA PRO A 360 4.31 -13.32 1.21
C PRO A 360 3.87 -14.62 0.53
N SER A 361 4.52 -15.02 -0.56
CA SER A 361 4.21 -16.23 -1.33
C SER A 361 5.13 -17.38 -0.94
N GLN A 362 4.55 -18.48 -0.47
CA GLN A 362 5.29 -19.71 -0.18
C GLN A 362 5.97 -20.28 -1.44
N THR A 363 5.29 -20.23 -2.60
CA THR A 363 5.83 -20.70 -3.88
C THR A 363 7.12 -19.94 -4.27
N LEU A 364 7.26 -18.68 -3.86
CA LEU A 364 8.44 -17.86 -4.16
C LEU A 364 9.64 -18.12 -3.23
N GLN A 365 9.45 -18.80 -2.09
CA GLN A 365 10.55 -19.14 -1.17
C GLN A 365 11.59 -20.07 -1.80
N ARG A 366 11.22 -20.78 -2.86
CA ARG A 366 12.17 -21.56 -3.66
C ARG A 366 13.24 -20.69 -4.34
N PHE A 367 12.93 -19.42 -4.61
CA PHE A 367 13.74 -18.51 -5.42
C PHE A 367 14.24 -17.28 -4.66
N PHE A 368 13.50 -16.82 -3.66
CA PHE A 368 13.73 -15.54 -2.99
C PHE A 368 13.60 -15.66 -1.47
N ALA A 369 14.30 -14.78 -0.75
CA ALA A 369 13.89 -14.44 0.61
C ALA A 369 12.52 -13.73 0.54
N THR A 370 11.58 -14.15 1.37
CA THR A 370 10.22 -13.57 1.40
C THR A 370 9.92 -12.98 2.78
N PRO A 371 8.93 -12.05 2.88
CA PRO A 371 8.43 -11.60 4.17
C PRO A 371 8.03 -12.72 5.12
N LEU A 372 7.69 -13.92 4.63
CA LEU A 372 7.37 -15.07 5.50
C LEU A 372 8.56 -15.52 6.37
N GLN A 373 9.80 -15.29 5.93
CA GLN A 373 11.01 -15.60 6.72
C GLN A 373 11.37 -14.47 7.69
N HIS A 374 10.92 -13.23 7.41
CA HIS A 374 11.23 -12.04 8.22
C HIS A 374 12.72 -12.01 8.63
N ILE A 375 13.62 -12.00 7.65
CA ILE A 375 15.06 -12.10 7.88
C ILE A 375 15.62 -10.88 8.64
N GLU A 376 14.81 -9.84 8.76
CA GLU A 376 15.09 -8.63 9.47
C GLU A 376 14.18 -8.43 10.70
N SER A 377 14.75 -7.82 11.76
CA SER A 377 13.99 -7.23 12.86
C SER A 377 14.00 -5.70 12.82
N TYR A 378 13.16 -5.07 13.63
CA TYR A 378 12.96 -3.61 13.62
C TYR A 378 12.98 -3.04 15.04
N THR A 379 14.06 -2.35 15.39
CA THR A 379 14.17 -1.54 16.62
C THR A 379 14.02 -0.04 16.37
N VAL A 380 13.91 0.38 15.09
CA VAL A 380 13.74 1.78 14.64
C VAL A 380 12.80 2.56 15.56
N GLY A 381 13.32 3.53 16.31
CA GLY A 381 12.52 4.41 17.17
C GLY A 381 11.52 3.71 18.11
N GLY A 382 11.74 2.43 18.46
CA GLY A 382 10.85 1.63 19.31
C GLY A 382 9.57 1.14 18.62
N GLY A 383 9.59 0.96 17.30
CA GLY A 383 8.49 0.35 16.55
C GLY A 383 8.52 0.62 15.04
N SER A 384 7.75 -0.14 14.27
CA SER A 384 7.55 0.18 12.84
C SER A 384 6.34 1.09 12.66
N ARG A 385 6.23 1.74 11.49
CA ARG A 385 5.01 2.48 11.10
C ARG A 385 3.71 1.64 11.14
N TRP A 386 3.83 0.31 11.13
CA TRP A 386 2.72 -0.65 11.23
C TRP A 386 2.37 -1.01 12.67
N THR A 387 3.38 -1.10 13.55
CA THR A 387 3.24 -1.61 14.92
C THR A 387 3.23 -0.51 15.98
N ILE A 388 3.49 0.75 15.60
CA ILE A 388 3.65 1.87 16.53
C ILE A 388 2.48 2.04 17.52
N TYR A 389 1.23 1.85 17.08
CA TYR A 389 0.05 2.02 17.93
C TYR A 389 0.00 1.11 19.14
N ASP A 390 0.63 -0.05 19.03
CA ASP A 390 0.64 -1.09 20.06
C ASP A 390 1.95 -1.04 20.85
N SER A 391 2.80 -0.01 20.65
CA SER A 391 4.12 0.12 21.30
C SER A 391 4.13 1.10 22.47
N PRO A 392 5.06 0.94 23.44
CA PRO A 392 5.26 1.89 24.54
C PRO A 392 5.53 3.32 24.04
N VAL A 393 6.12 3.47 22.86
CA VAL A 393 6.45 4.77 22.26
C VAL A 393 5.19 5.55 21.91
N TYR A 394 4.14 4.91 21.39
CA TYR A 394 2.88 5.61 21.13
C TYR A 394 2.19 6.02 22.43
N ALA A 395 2.24 5.18 23.46
CA ALA A 395 1.70 5.52 24.78
C ALA A 395 2.44 6.73 25.40
N ALA A 396 3.77 6.76 25.31
CA ALA A 396 4.56 7.91 25.71
C ALA A 396 4.22 9.15 24.88
N PHE A 397 4.09 8.99 23.57
CA PHE A 397 3.77 10.07 22.64
C PHE A 397 2.45 10.77 22.97
N GLN A 398 1.40 10.00 23.27
CA GLN A 398 0.09 10.57 23.63
C GLN A 398 0.10 11.28 24.99
N ARG A 399 0.98 10.87 25.90
CA ARG A 399 0.98 11.34 27.29
C ARG A 399 1.86 12.57 27.50
N TRP A 400 2.99 12.65 26.81
CA TRP A 400 4.06 13.61 27.14
C TRP A 400 4.31 14.57 25.98
N PRO A 401 4.08 15.88 26.14
CA PRO A 401 4.30 16.84 25.04
C PRO A 401 5.75 16.88 24.52
N ASP A 402 6.75 16.63 25.37
CA ASP A 402 8.16 16.73 25.01
C ASP A 402 8.66 15.60 24.09
N THR A 403 7.86 14.54 23.90
CA THR A 403 8.13 13.47 22.93
C THR A 403 7.85 13.90 21.50
N HIS A 404 7.19 15.04 21.27
CA HIS A 404 6.86 15.52 19.94
C HIS A 404 8.07 16.22 19.30
N ARG A 405 8.38 15.89 18.05
CA ARG A 405 9.44 16.55 17.29
C ARG A 405 9.04 17.99 16.97
N VAL A 406 9.95 18.94 17.22
CA VAL A 406 9.74 20.37 16.98
C VAL A 406 10.46 20.80 15.70
N GLY A 407 9.79 21.63 14.87
CA GLY A 407 10.34 22.15 13.62
C GLY A 407 10.42 21.13 12.48
N TRP A 408 9.53 20.13 12.51
CA TRP A 408 9.24 19.26 11.38
C TRP A 408 8.05 19.84 10.60
N ASP A 409 8.18 19.97 9.29
CA ASP A 409 7.26 20.73 8.44
C ASP A 409 6.68 19.98 7.24
N GLY A 410 6.95 18.68 7.11
CA GLY A 410 6.20 17.77 6.24
C GLY A 410 7.00 17.15 5.09
N TRP A 411 6.86 15.83 4.98
CA TRP A 411 7.34 14.91 3.94
C TRP A 411 8.85 14.56 3.90
N CYS A 412 9.11 13.28 4.22
CA CYS A 412 10.33 12.44 4.13
C CYS A 412 11.50 12.73 5.11
N GLY A 413 11.51 12.01 6.25
CA GLY A 413 12.65 11.88 7.19
C GLY A 413 12.30 11.15 8.51
N HIS A 414 11.83 9.89 8.45
CA HIS A 414 10.87 9.31 9.40
C HIS A 414 11.41 8.73 10.72
N LEU A 415 10.99 9.26 11.87
CA LEU A 415 10.96 8.54 13.16
C LEU A 415 9.72 9.00 13.96
N ILE A 416 8.51 8.43 13.94
CA ILE A 416 7.96 7.33 13.16
C ILE A 416 6.57 7.77 12.67
N ARG A 417 6.41 7.91 11.35
CA ARG A 417 5.15 8.12 10.62
C ARG A 417 4.52 9.52 10.69
N ASP A 418 4.29 10.07 9.50
CA ASP A 418 3.43 11.21 9.24
C ASP A 418 2.10 10.79 8.56
N ILE A 419 1.20 11.74 8.35
CA ILE A 419 -0.08 11.50 7.66
C ILE A 419 0.05 11.01 6.21
N HIS A 420 1.23 11.16 5.58
CA HIS A 420 1.50 10.77 4.20
C HIS A 420 2.16 9.39 4.08
N SER A 421 2.47 8.76 5.21
CA SER A 421 3.10 7.45 5.23
C SER A 421 2.15 6.37 4.72
N MET A 422 2.66 5.42 3.93
CA MET A 422 1.88 4.32 3.32
C MET A 422 1.26 3.32 4.31
N ALA A 423 1.42 3.52 5.61
CA ALA A 423 1.11 2.54 6.66
C ALA A 423 0.37 3.18 7.83
N GLY A 424 -0.37 2.37 8.58
CA GLY A 424 -0.97 2.78 9.85
C GLY A 424 -2.49 2.74 9.85
N ARG A 425 -3.09 2.48 11.03
CA ARG A 425 -4.53 2.34 11.23
C ARG A 425 -5.29 3.68 11.26
N LYS A 426 -4.59 4.81 11.35
CA LYS A 426 -5.12 6.19 11.49
C LYS A 426 -4.25 7.17 10.70
N LYS A 427 -4.87 8.19 10.10
CA LYS A 427 -4.17 9.38 9.57
C LYS A 427 -3.77 10.28 10.75
N GLU A 428 -2.57 10.09 11.28
CA GLU A 428 -2.03 10.83 12.44
C GLU A 428 -0.51 10.96 12.31
N ASN A 429 0.03 12.13 12.68
CA ASN A 429 1.46 12.37 12.80
C ASN A 429 1.97 11.85 14.16
N ILE A 430 2.88 10.88 14.14
CA ILE A 430 3.54 10.32 15.33
C ILE A 430 5.05 10.61 15.21
N VAL A 431 5.40 11.87 14.95
CA VAL A 431 6.79 12.26 14.71
C VAL A 431 7.47 12.56 16.04
N ILE A 432 8.38 11.69 16.46
CA ILE A 432 8.94 11.67 17.81
C ILE A 432 10.26 12.45 17.91
N CYS A 433 10.50 13.05 19.08
CA CYS A 433 11.79 13.57 19.49
C CYS A 433 12.61 12.46 20.15
N LEU A 434 13.76 12.10 19.57
CA LEU A 434 14.67 11.09 20.11
C LEU A 434 15.43 11.53 21.37
N GLU A 435 15.42 12.82 21.66
CA GLU A 435 16.09 13.37 22.85
C GLU A 435 15.17 13.45 24.07
N SER A 436 13.87 13.16 23.92
CA SER A 436 12.98 13.08 25.08
C SER A 436 13.38 11.89 25.96
N PRO A 437 13.56 12.08 27.29
CA PRO A 437 13.75 10.97 28.21
C PRO A 437 12.60 9.97 28.16
N HIS A 438 11.36 10.46 27.98
CA HIS A 438 10.19 9.60 27.86
C HIS A 438 10.20 8.79 26.56
N THR A 439 10.61 9.39 25.43
CA THR A 439 10.85 8.62 24.20
C THR A 439 11.94 7.57 24.41
N ARG A 440 13.10 7.93 24.98
CA ARG A 440 14.21 6.99 25.18
C ARG A 440 13.82 5.81 26.07
N GLN A 441 13.14 6.07 27.18
CA GLN A 441 12.64 5.02 28.06
C GLN A 441 11.68 4.07 27.32
N ALA A 442 10.75 4.63 26.54
CA ALA A 442 9.79 3.82 25.79
C ALA A 442 10.43 3.00 24.65
N VAL A 443 11.47 3.55 24.00
CA VAL A 443 12.27 2.82 23.02
C VAL A 443 13.02 1.66 23.68
N GLU A 444 13.66 1.91 24.82
CA GLU A 444 14.36 0.87 25.58
C GLU A 444 13.41 -0.26 26.01
N GLU A 445 12.25 0.10 26.58
CA GLU A 445 11.21 -0.87 26.96
C GLU A 445 10.74 -1.71 25.76
N TYR A 446 10.54 -1.07 24.59
CA TYR A 446 10.18 -1.78 23.38
C TYR A 446 11.26 -2.77 22.95
N ILE A 447 12.53 -2.37 22.94
CA ILE A 447 13.66 -3.22 22.52
C ILE A 447 13.77 -4.41 23.47
N GLN A 448 13.85 -4.17 24.78
CA GLN A 448 13.96 -5.22 25.80
C GLN A 448 12.81 -6.24 25.73
N THR A 449 11.60 -5.78 25.43
CA THR A 449 10.41 -6.63 25.32
C THR A 449 10.41 -7.50 24.05
N ASN A 450 10.97 -7.00 22.94
CA ASN A 450 10.83 -7.65 21.64
C ASN A 450 12.09 -8.40 21.18
N ILE A 451 13.28 -8.05 21.65
CA ILE A 451 14.53 -8.76 21.32
C ILE A 451 14.43 -10.27 21.51
N PRO A 452 13.92 -10.81 22.63
CA PRO A 452 13.77 -12.26 22.79
C PRO A 452 12.89 -12.90 21.70
N LYS A 453 11.84 -12.19 21.25
CA LYS A 453 10.94 -12.66 20.18
C LYS A 453 11.65 -12.62 18.83
N PHE A 454 12.42 -11.57 18.55
CA PHE A 454 13.20 -11.46 17.33
C PHE A 454 14.23 -12.59 17.25
N HIS A 455 14.97 -12.84 18.33
CA HIS A 455 15.93 -13.94 18.39
C HIS A 455 15.26 -15.33 18.36
N ALA A 456 13.96 -15.47 18.56
CA ALA A 456 13.28 -16.75 18.34
C ALA A 456 13.19 -17.12 16.85
N ASN A 457 13.33 -16.16 15.93
CA ASN A 457 13.32 -16.41 14.50
C ASN A 457 14.66 -17.07 14.05
N PRO A 458 14.65 -18.31 13.52
CA PRO A 458 15.86 -18.97 13.02
C PRO A 458 16.43 -18.32 11.74
N GLU A 459 15.64 -17.48 11.06
CA GLU A 459 16.04 -16.80 9.83
C GLU A 459 16.50 -15.35 10.06
N LEU A 460 16.56 -14.88 11.31
CA LEU A 460 17.00 -13.52 11.63
C LEU A 460 18.47 -13.33 11.24
N LEU A 461 18.74 -12.42 10.32
CA LEU A 461 20.07 -12.07 9.83
C LEU A 461 20.57 -10.73 10.35
N TYR A 462 19.72 -9.71 10.38
CA TYR A 462 20.09 -8.37 10.80
C TYR A 462 18.94 -7.61 11.46
N ASP A 463 19.28 -6.63 12.30
CA ASP A 463 18.32 -5.68 12.84
C ASP A 463 18.37 -4.36 12.06
N ILE A 464 17.21 -3.80 11.77
CA ILE A 464 17.07 -2.46 11.21
C ILE A 464 16.89 -1.48 12.38
N GLU A 465 17.98 -0.79 12.71
CA GLU A 465 18.01 0.25 13.75
C GLU A 465 17.47 1.62 13.23
N ALA A 466 17.41 1.81 11.90
CA ALA A 466 16.97 3.05 11.25
C ALA A 466 16.50 2.89 9.79
N TYR A 467 15.59 3.76 9.30
CA TYR A 467 15.11 3.75 7.89
C TYR A 467 14.65 5.13 7.37
N GLU A 468 15.03 5.52 6.13
CA GLU A 468 14.63 6.79 5.44
C GLU A 468 14.88 8.08 6.26
N LEU A 469 16.08 8.27 6.80
CA LEU A 469 16.30 9.26 7.86
C LEU A 469 17.00 10.56 7.48
N MET A 470 16.27 11.64 7.74
CA MET A 470 16.82 12.92 8.16
C MET A 470 16.22 13.30 9.53
N TYR A 471 17.07 13.48 10.55
CA TYR A 471 16.66 13.86 11.89
C TYR A 471 17.14 15.26 12.29
N ILE A 472 16.18 16.20 12.36
CA ILE A 472 16.33 17.60 12.80
C ILE A 472 15.20 17.91 13.80
N CYS A 473 15.54 18.34 15.00
CA CYS A 473 14.59 18.78 16.02
C CYS A 473 15.06 20.12 16.60
N TYR A 474 14.12 21.03 16.80
CA TYR A 474 14.35 22.40 17.28
C TYR A 474 13.89 22.62 18.73
N CYS A 475 13.58 21.56 19.48
CA CYS A 475 13.20 21.68 20.88
C CYS A 475 14.35 22.28 21.71
N GLU A 476 14.04 22.86 22.87
CA GLU A 476 15.03 23.51 23.73
C GLU A 476 16.21 22.59 24.08
N ARG A 477 15.95 21.29 24.26
CA ARG A 477 16.99 20.29 24.52
C ARG A 477 17.95 20.16 23.33
N SER A 478 17.42 20.14 22.11
CA SER A 478 18.24 20.09 20.90
C SER A 478 19.09 21.35 20.72
N GLN A 479 18.56 22.52 21.09
CA GLN A 479 19.33 23.78 21.10
C GLN A 479 20.48 23.73 22.10
N ARG A 480 20.24 23.28 23.34
CA ARG A 480 21.29 23.12 24.36
C ARG A 480 22.39 22.15 23.91
N MET A 481 21.99 20.98 23.39
CA MET A 481 22.94 20.00 22.86
C MET A 481 23.78 20.55 21.71
N PHE A 482 23.21 21.45 20.90
CA PHE A 482 23.95 22.11 19.84
C PHE A 482 24.98 23.10 20.40
N HIS A 483 24.61 23.91 21.40
CA HIS A 483 25.54 24.81 22.08
C HIS A 483 26.72 24.05 22.69
N GLU A 484 26.46 22.94 23.40
CA GLU A 484 27.50 22.07 23.97
C GLU A 484 28.40 21.46 22.89
N TRP A 485 27.82 21.04 21.75
CA TRP A 485 28.59 20.50 20.64
C TRP A 485 29.48 21.58 19.99
N LEU A 486 28.98 22.81 19.87
CA LEU A 486 29.74 23.94 19.36
C LEU A 486 30.92 24.31 20.26
N GLU A 487 30.71 24.32 21.57
CA GLU A 487 31.77 24.50 22.57
C GLU A 487 32.86 23.44 22.40
N LYS A 488 32.48 22.17 22.30
CA LYS A 488 33.42 21.08 22.09
C LYS A 488 34.19 21.19 20.77
N LYS A 489 33.53 21.62 19.70
CA LYS A 489 34.12 21.68 18.35
C LYS A 489 35.04 22.89 18.15
N HIS A 490 34.63 24.06 18.62
CA HIS A 490 35.32 25.32 18.32
C HIS A 490 36.09 25.88 19.52
N GLY A 491 35.84 25.37 20.73
CA GLY A 491 36.43 25.83 21.99
C GLY A 491 35.83 27.14 22.48
N THR A 492 35.90 28.20 21.66
CA THR A 492 35.36 29.53 21.97
C THR A 492 34.42 30.04 20.87
N VAL A 493 33.48 30.91 21.24
CA VAL A 493 32.59 31.55 20.28
C VAL A 493 33.35 32.45 19.29
N ILE A 494 34.51 32.99 19.68
CA ILE A 494 35.36 33.80 18.80
C ILE A 494 35.85 32.97 17.61
N ASN A 495 36.31 31.74 17.86
CA ASN A 495 36.75 30.83 16.79
C ASN A 495 35.61 30.43 15.86
N ALA A 496 34.39 30.29 16.40
CA ALA A 496 33.21 29.99 15.61
C ALA A 496 32.78 31.21 14.77
N ASN A 497 32.80 32.41 15.37
CA ASN A 497 32.50 33.68 14.71
C ASN A 497 33.41 33.94 13.50
N ASP A 498 34.71 33.69 13.65
CA ASP A 498 35.69 33.82 12.57
C ASP A 498 35.34 32.94 11.36
N LYS A 499 34.95 31.68 11.60
CA LYS A 499 34.53 30.74 10.56
C LYS A 499 33.19 31.07 9.93
N TRP A 500 32.26 31.61 10.71
CA TRP A 500 30.91 31.90 10.26
C TRP A 500 30.75 33.32 9.70
N GLY A 501 31.71 34.22 9.91
CA GLY A 501 31.55 35.65 9.62
C GLY A 501 30.45 36.27 10.49
N THR A 502 30.43 35.95 11.79
CA THR A 502 29.40 36.42 12.74
C THR A 502 30.03 37.10 13.95
N ALA A 503 29.22 37.59 14.90
CA ALA A 503 29.68 38.35 16.06
C ALA A 503 28.91 37.99 17.35
N TYR A 504 28.59 36.70 17.54
CA TYR A 504 27.94 36.22 18.76
C TYR A 504 28.84 36.40 19.99
N LYS A 505 28.28 36.82 21.13
CA LYS A 505 29.00 37.05 22.38
C LYS A 505 29.22 35.76 23.18
N SER A 506 28.37 34.76 22.97
CA SER A 506 28.46 33.42 23.57
C SER A 506 27.72 32.41 22.69
N PHE A 507 27.97 31.11 22.92
CA PHE A 507 27.26 30.07 22.19
C PHE A 507 25.75 30.07 22.46
N SER A 508 25.31 30.55 23.63
CA SER A 508 23.88 30.67 23.96
C SER A 508 23.11 31.65 23.06
N GLU A 509 23.78 32.59 22.41
CA GLU A 509 23.15 33.49 21.42
C GLU A 509 22.95 32.83 20.05
N VAL A 510 23.61 31.69 19.80
CA VAL A 510 23.52 30.99 18.51
C VAL A 510 22.18 30.27 18.44
N VAL A 511 21.38 30.58 17.42
CA VAL A 511 20.11 29.88 17.15
C VAL A 511 20.33 28.86 16.03
N ALA A 512 19.82 27.64 16.19
CA ALA A 512 19.88 26.66 15.12
C ALA A 512 19.27 27.23 13.82
N PRO A 513 19.96 27.09 12.67
CA PRO A 513 19.50 27.61 11.39
C PRO A 513 18.09 27.16 11.03
N PRO A 514 17.22 28.06 10.52
CA PRO A 514 15.85 27.72 10.15
C PRO A 514 15.83 26.87 8.88
N VAL A 515 14.85 25.97 8.79
CA VAL A 515 14.63 25.09 7.64
C VAL A 515 13.22 25.17 7.11
N ARG A 516 13.09 24.84 5.83
CA ARG A 516 11.84 24.43 5.20
C ARG A 516 12.07 23.18 4.34
N ASP A 517 11.21 22.19 4.44
CA ASP A 517 11.28 20.93 3.71
C ASP A 517 12.69 20.31 3.79
N SER A 518 13.24 20.25 5.00
CA SER A 518 14.58 19.70 5.25
C SER A 518 15.75 20.51 4.65
N ARG A 519 15.49 21.72 4.14
CA ARG A 519 16.49 22.59 3.50
C ARG A 519 16.62 23.90 4.27
N PRO A 520 17.83 24.48 4.37
CA PRO A 520 17.97 25.79 5.00
C PRO A 520 17.19 26.84 4.20
N LEU A 521 16.58 27.79 4.91
CA LEU A 521 15.92 28.93 4.27
C LEU A 521 16.92 29.76 3.44
N PRO A 522 16.45 30.56 2.46
CA PRO A 522 17.27 31.58 1.81
C PRO A 522 18.01 32.44 2.85
N ASP A 523 19.22 32.88 2.50
CA ASP A 523 20.08 33.73 3.35
C ASP A 523 20.58 33.10 4.66
N THR A 524 20.27 31.82 4.91
CA THR A 524 20.87 31.07 6.01
C THR A 524 22.39 31.02 5.88
N ASN A 525 23.09 31.39 6.96
CA ASN A 525 24.54 31.29 7.03
C ASN A 525 24.99 29.84 6.75
N ARG A 526 25.72 29.64 5.65
CA ARG A 526 26.08 28.31 5.15
C ARG A 526 27.13 27.62 6.00
N ALA A 527 28.01 28.36 6.66
CA ALA A 527 29.01 27.80 7.55
C ALA A 527 28.36 27.33 8.87
N LEU A 528 27.43 28.12 9.42
CA LEU A 528 26.62 27.68 10.58
C LEU A 528 25.70 26.51 10.20
N TRP A 529 25.13 26.50 9.00
CA TRP A 529 24.34 25.36 8.48
C TRP A 529 25.16 24.07 8.38
N TYR A 530 26.42 24.16 7.95
CA TYR A 530 27.32 23.01 7.91
C TYR A 530 27.51 22.42 9.31
N ASP A 531 27.75 23.28 10.31
CA ASP A 531 27.91 22.86 11.70
C ASP A 531 26.63 22.27 12.29
N TRP A 532 25.47 22.87 12.01
CA TRP A 532 24.17 22.29 12.37
C TRP A 532 23.99 20.91 11.74
N SER A 533 24.30 20.76 10.45
CA SER A 533 24.18 19.47 9.74
C SER A 533 25.10 18.40 10.34
N ARG A 534 26.34 18.78 10.70
CA ARG A 534 27.31 17.89 11.35
C ARG A 534 26.86 17.49 12.76
N PHE A 535 26.37 18.44 13.56
CA PHE A 535 25.77 18.14 14.87
C PHE A 535 24.62 17.12 14.75
N ASN A 536 23.73 17.30 13.77
CA ASN A 536 22.62 16.37 13.55
C ASN A 536 23.09 14.96 13.15
N GLN A 537 24.16 14.86 12.35
CA GLN A 537 24.78 13.56 12.01
C GLN A 537 25.41 12.90 13.22
N ASP A 538 26.21 13.64 13.99
CA ASP A 538 26.91 13.12 15.16
C ASP A 538 25.91 12.66 16.24
N ARG A 539 24.91 13.49 16.57
CA ARG A 539 23.90 13.14 17.58
C ARG A 539 23.06 11.93 17.16
N PHE A 540 22.72 11.84 15.87
CA PHE A 540 21.93 10.73 15.37
C PHE A 540 22.74 9.43 15.36
N THR A 541 24.02 9.50 15.01
CA THR A 541 24.96 8.38 15.14
C THR A 541 25.06 7.91 16.60
N ASN A 542 25.16 8.84 17.55
CA ASN A 542 25.18 8.50 18.98
C ASN A 542 23.88 7.80 19.44
N TYR A 543 22.73 8.23 18.91
CA TYR A 543 21.45 7.55 19.17
C TYR A 543 21.46 6.11 18.66
N LEU A 544 21.96 5.86 17.44
CA LEU A 544 22.08 4.50 16.89
C LEU A 544 23.04 3.63 17.72
N LEU A 545 24.18 4.18 18.13
CA LEU A 545 25.11 3.47 19.03
C LEU A 545 24.46 3.10 20.37
N TRP A 546 23.59 3.96 20.91
CA TRP A 546 22.81 3.66 22.11
C TRP A 546 21.77 2.56 21.84
N VAL A 547 21.01 2.62 20.75
CA VAL A 547 20.07 1.55 20.36
C VAL A 547 20.81 0.22 20.23
N ARG A 548 21.93 0.21 19.52
CA ARG A 548 22.80 -0.96 19.37
C ARG A 548 23.29 -1.52 20.70
N SER A 549 23.51 -0.68 21.72
CA SER A 549 23.93 -1.18 23.04
C SER A 549 22.81 -1.86 23.84
N LEU A 550 21.55 -1.73 23.40
CA LEU A 550 20.38 -2.39 24.00
C LEU A 550 20.02 -3.73 23.34
N ILE A 551 20.60 -4.00 22.17
CA ILE A 551 20.45 -5.23 21.36
C ILE A 551 21.57 -6.18 21.75
#